data_AF-A0A9E4E1E5-F1
#
_entry.id   AF-A0A9E4E1E5-F1
#
_cell.length_a   1.000
_cell.length_b   1.000
_cell.length_c   1.000
_cell.angle_alpha   90.00
_cell.angle_beta   90.00
_cell.angle_gamma   90.00
#
_symmetry.space_group_name_H-M   'P 1'
#
loop_
_entity.id
_entity.type
_entity.pdbx_description
1 polymer ?
#
loop_
_entity_poly.entity_id
_entity_poly.type
_entity_poly.pdbx_seq_one_letter_code
_entity_poly.pdbx_strand_id
1 'polypeptide(L)'
;VVNPNPGDEIITAPITDPGSVMPILMQNAVPVFADVDPKTLNMTPESIEANITDRTRAIILVHLFGHPCDIDEVVKIAEKHNVILIEDCCQTHATKYKGRYAGTFGHMGCFSFQQSKHMTTGDGGMILTNDQDTYIRLKLFSDKGWDYQYMGERDHAFLAPNYRMTEMQGAVGLAQLEKLRDVVERRIALGRLLSELIADAPGVEPV
;
A
#
# COMPACT_ATOMS: atom_id res chain seq x y z
N VAL A 1 7.37 11.24 7.50
CA VAL A 1 7.64 9.77 7.56
C VAL A 1 7.17 9.22 8.91
N VAL A 2 6.58 8.02 8.96
CA VAL A 2 5.97 7.45 10.20
C VAL A 2 6.96 7.33 11.36
N ASN A 3 8.14 6.75 11.11
CA ASN A 3 9.21 6.52 12.10
C ASN A 3 8.69 6.21 13.53
N PRO A 4 7.92 5.13 13.70
CA PRO A 4 7.23 4.86 14.95
C PRO A 4 8.23 4.52 16.06
N ASN A 5 7.88 4.86 17.29
CA ASN A 5 8.54 4.35 18.49
C ASN A 5 7.95 2.99 18.87
N PRO A 6 8.68 2.15 19.62
CA PRO A 6 8.10 0.93 20.18
C PRO A 6 6.81 1.22 20.96
N GLY A 7 5.75 0.49 20.64
CA GLY A 7 4.42 0.67 21.24
C GLY A 7 3.52 1.71 20.57
N ASP A 8 4.01 2.48 19.58
CA ASP A 8 3.13 3.30 18.74
C ASP A 8 2.14 2.41 17.96
N GLU A 9 0.93 2.92 17.73
CA GLU A 9 -0.16 2.16 17.10
C GLU A 9 -0.26 2.49 15.61
N ILE A 10 -0.39 1.44 14.79
CA ILE A 10 -0.63 1.55 13.35
C ILE A 10 -1.96 0.86 13.03
N ILE A 11 -2.93 1.62 12.53
CA ILE A 11 -4.23 1.07 12.13
C ILE A 11 -4.07 0.35 10.80
N THR A 12 -4.61 -0.86 10.68
CA THR A 12 -4.59 -1.67 9.44
C THR A 12 -5.77 -2.62 9.37
N ALA A 13 -5.93 -3.32 8.25
CA ALA A 13 -7.05 -4.22 8.02
C ALA A 13 -6.81 -5.61 8.65
N PRO A 14 -7.84 -6.25 9.24
CA PRO A 14 -7.77 -7.65 9.67
C PRO A 14 -7.85 -8.62 8.49
N ILE A 15 -8.43 -8.20 7.36
CA ILE A 15 -8.49 -8.96 6.11
C ILE A 15 -7.49 -8.34 5.12
N THR A 16 -6.27 -8.88 5.11
CA THR A 16 -5.20 -8.44 4.21
C THR A 16 -4.12 -9.53 4.08
N ASP A 17 -3.15 -9.31 3.19
CA ASP A 17 -1.92 -10.09 3.16
C ASP A 17 -1.08 -9.81 4.43
N PRO A 18 -0.39 -10.82 5.01
CA PRO A 18 0.49 -10.61 6.16
C PRO A 18 1.54 -9.51 5.97
N GLY A 19 1.90 -9.17 4.73
CA GLY A 19 2.76 -8.05 4.37
C GLY A 19 2.27 -6.68 4.84
N SER A 20 0.98 -6.49 5.14
CA SER A 20 0.48 -5.23 5.73
C SER A 20 0.63 -5.19 7.27
N VAL A 21 0.89 -6.34 7.92
CA VAL A 21 0.96 -6.47 9.39
C VAL A 21 2.39 -6.71 9.87
N MET A 22 3.14 -7.59 9.21
CA MET A 22 4.51 -7.95 9.60
C MET A 22 5.44 -6.73 9.74
N PRO A 23 5.42 -5.72 8.84
CA PRO A 23 6.26 -4.54 8.99
C PRO A 23 5.96 -3.74 10.25
N ILE A 24 4.70 -3.70 10.71
CA ILE A 24 4.31 -3.02 11.96
C ILE A 24 5.04 -3.70 13.13
N LEU A 25 4.96 -5.03 13.20
CA LEU A 25 5.59 -5.83 14.24
C LEU A 25 7.12 -5.76 14.20
N MET A 26 7.72 -5.77 13.00
CA MET A 26 9.17 -5.63 12.83
C MET A 26 9.71 -4.27 13.31
N GLN A 27 8.86 -3.25 13.39
CA GLN A 27 9.19 -1.94 13.97
C GLN A 27 8.86 -1.83 15.46
N ASN A 28 8.48 -2.94 16.11
CA ASN A 28 7.99 -2.98 17.50
C ASN A 28 6.74 -2.10 17.75
N ALA A 29 5.98 -1.81 16.69
CA ALA A 29 4.72 -1.09 16.77
C ALA A 29 3.54 -2.08 16.99
N VAL A 30 2.38 -1.55 17.35
CA VAL A 30 1.17 -2.32 17.66
C VAL A 30 0.18 -2.21 16.50
N PRO A 31 -0.16 -3.32 15.81
CA PRO A 31 -1.23 -3.31 14.83
C PRO A 31 -2.58 -3.16 15.54
N VAL A 32 -3.37 -2.18 15.11
CA VAL A 32 -4.75 -1.98 15.56
C VAL A 32 -5.66 -2.26 14.37
N PHE A 33 -6.59 -3.20 14.53
CA PHE A 33 -7.44 -3.65 13.42
C PHE A 33 -8.73 -2.84 13.37
N ALA A 34 -8.92 -2.09 12.29
CA ALA A 34 -10.22 -1.50 11.98
C ALA A 34 -11.09 -2.52 11.25
N ASP A 35 -12.36 -2.59 11.61
CA ASP A 35 -13.32 -3.52 11.03
C ASP A 35 -13.60 -3.18 9.56
N VAL A 36 -14.11 -4.18 8.84
CA VAL A 36 -14.29 -4.13 7.39
C VAL A 36 -15.75 -4.16 7.01
N ASP A 37 -16.06 -3.56 5.85
CA ASP A 37 -17.37 -3.75 5.22
C ASP A 37 -17.47 -5.22 4.74
N PRO A 38 -18.54 -5.96 5.07
CA PRO A 38 -18.64 -7.38 4.75
C PRO A 38 -18.80 -7.68 3.25
N LYS A 39 -19.14 -6.68 2.43
CA LYS A 39 -19.22 -6.81 0.97
C LYS A 39 -17.85 -6.56 0.33
N THR A 40 -17.25 -5.42 0.63
CA THR A 40 -15.98 -5.03 -0.02
C THR A 40 -14.75 -5.64 0.64
N LEU A 41 -14.88 -6.04 1.91
CA LEU A 41 -13.82 -6.51 2.80
C LEU A 41 -12.71 -5.46 3.04
N ASN A 42 -12.96 -4.21 2.62
CA ASN A 42 -12.12 -3.06 2.92
C ASN A 42 -12.51 -2.45 4.27
N MET A 43 -11.55 -1.84 4.95
CA MET A 43 -11.82 -1.11 6.20
C MET A 43 -12.80 0.05 5.98
N THR A 44 -13.69 0.27 6.95
CA THR A 44 -14.64 1.39 6.90
C THR A 44 -14.05 2.65 7.54
N PRO A 45 -14.34 3.85 7.02
CA PRO A 45 -13.90 5.10 7.63
C PRO A 45 -14.33 5.23 9.11
N GLU A 46 -15.56 4.82 9.42
CA GLU A 46 -16.09 4.83 10.79
C GLU A 46 -15.26 3.97 11.74
N SER A 47 -14.92 2.73 11.36
CA SER A 47 -14.11 1.86 12.21
C SER A 47 -12.66 2.33 12.32
N ILE A 48 -12.10 2.90 11.25
CA ILE A 48 -10.77 3.53 11.30
C ILE A 48 -10.77 4.67 12.34
N GLU A 49 -11.72 5.60 12.25
CA GLU A 49 -11.79 6.75 13.15
C GLU A 49 -12.03 6.32 14.61
N ALA A 50 -12.89 5.34 14.85
CA ALA A 50 -13.18 4.81 16.18
C ALA A 50 -11.96 4.15 16.86
N ASN A 51 -10.98 3.68 16.08
CA ASN A 51 -9.77 3.02 16.59
C ASN A 51 -8.60 3.99 16.78
N ILE A 52 -8.74 5.29 16.47
CA ILE A 52 -7.68 6.27 16.69
C ILE A 52 -7.52 6.56 18.18
N THR A 53 -6.28 6.53 18.64
CA THR A 53 -5.86 6.91 20.00
C THR A 53 -4.70 7.90 19.94
N ASP A 54 -4.29 8.43 21.08
CA ASP A 54 -3.10 9.30 21.19
C ASP A 54 -1.78 8.58 20.79
N ARG A 55 -1.79 7.25 20.72
CA ARG A 55 -0.66 6.43 20.26
C ARG A 55 -0.67 6.16 18.76
N THR A 56 -1.75 6.47 18.05
CA THR A 56 -1.84 6.23 16.61
C THR A 56 -0.85 7.12 15.85
N ARG A 57 -0.07 6.53 14.95
CA ARG A 57 0.89 7.25 14.09
C ARG A 57 0.60 7.15 12.62
N ALA A 58 0.01 6.04 12.18
CA ALA A 58 -0.32 5.84 10.79
C ALA A 58 -1.53 4.92 10.60
N ILE A 59 -2.09 5.01 9.40
CA ILE A 59 -3.09 4.11 8.86
C ILE A 59 -2.48 3.45 7.63
N ILE A 60 -2.45 2.13 7.57
CA ILE A 60 -2.18 1.36 6.36
C ILE A 60 -3.52 1.00 5.73
N LEU A 61 -3.95 1.82 4.76
CA LEU A 61 -5.22 1.67 4.05
C LEU A 61 -5.07 0.66 2.92
N VAL A 62 -5.45 -0.59 3.19
CA VAL A 62 -5.39 -1.69 2.22
C VAL A 62 -6.52 -1.60 1.22
N HIS A 63 -6.19 -1.49 -0.06
CA HIS A 63 -7.17 -1.60 -1.15
C HIS A 63 -7.27 -3.03 -1.66
N LEU A 64 -8.15 -3.81 -1.03
CA LEU A 64 -8.24 -5.24 -1.23
C LEU A 64 -8.83 -5.59 -2.60
N PHE A 65 -8.33 -6.66 -3.21
CA PHE A 65 -8.84 -7.25 -4.46
C PHE A 65 -8.99 -6.33 -5.66
N GLY A 66 -8.26 -5.20 -5.68
CA GLY A 66 -8.36 -4.22 -6.76
C GLY A 66 -9.49 -3.20 -6.56
N HIS A 67 -10.20 -3.26 -5.43
CA HIS A 67 -11.26 -2.34 -5.07
C HIS A 67 -10.72 -1.26 -4.10
N PRO A 68 -10.68 0.03 -4.49
CA PRO A 68 -10.28 1.10 -3.59
C PRO A 68 -11.22 1.25 -2.39
N CYS A 69 -10.68 1.66 -1.24
CA CYS A 69 -11.51 2.06 -0.09
C CYS A 69 -12.19 3.41 -0.34
N ASP A 70 -12.97 3.90 0.63
CA ASP A 70 -13.47 5.28 0.64
C ASP A 70 -12.35 6.29 0.97
N ILE A 71 -11.44 6.47 0.01
CA ILE A 71 -10.18 7.20 0.21
C ILE A 71 -10.42 8.63 0.70
N ASP A 72 -11.39 9.35 0.15
CA ASP A 72 -11.66 10.75 0.52
C ASP A 72 -12.00 10.91 2.01
N GLU A 73 -12.77 9.99 2.59
CA GLU A 73 -13.13 10.06 4.00
C GLU A 73 -11.94 9.69 4.89
N VAL A 74 -11.14 8.68 4.49
CA VAL A 74 -9.94 8.29 5.24
C VAL A 74 -8.87 9.40 5.18
N VAL A 75 -8.73 10.11 4.06
CA VAL A 75 -7.85 11.30 3.97
C VAL A 75 -8.28 12.36 4.98
N LYS A 76 -9.57 12.69 5.05
CA LYS A 76 -10.09 13.67 6.03
C LYS A 76 -9.82 13.24 7.47
N ILE A 77 -10.01 11.95 7.78
CA ILE A 77 -9.71 11.40 9.11
C ILE A 77 -8.20 11.54 9.41
N ALA A 78 -7.36 11.17 8.45
CA ALA A 78 -5.90 11.26 8.61
C ALA A 78 -5.43 12.69 8.87
N GLU A 79 -5.97 13.66 8.13
CA GLU A 79 -5.69 15.09 8.33
C GLU A 79 -6.22 15.61 9.68
N LYS A 80 -7.46 15.28 10.03
CA LYS A 80 -8.10 15.68 11.29
C LYS A 80 -7.31 15.22 12.52
N HIS A 81 -6.76 14.01 12.47
CA HIS A 81 -6.03 13.40 13.58
C HIS A 81 -4.50 13.52 13.46
N ASN A 82 -4.00 14.18 12.41
CA ASN A 82 -2.57 14.31 12.12
C ASN A 82 -1.83 12.95 12.12
N VAL A 83 -2.43 11.94 11.48
CA VAL A 83 -1.85 10.60 11.33
C VAL A 83 -1.42 10.36 9.88
N ILE A 84 -0.33 9.62 9.69
CA ILE A 84 0.19 9.34 8.36
C ILE A 84 -0.68 8.31 7.66
N LEU A 85 -1.30 8.69 6.54
CA LEU A 85 -1.94 7.74 5.63
C LEU A 85 -0.94 7.09 4.67
N ILE A 86 -0.86 5.75 4.71
CA ILE A 86 -0.15 4.89 3.75
C ILE A 86 -1.20 4.09 2.99
N GLU A 87 -1.25 4.21 1.68
CA GLU A 87 -2.09 3.35 0.85
C GLU A 87 -1.33 2.06 0.52
N ASP A 88 -1.89 0.90 0.89
CA ASP A 88 -1.41 -0.39 0.40
C ASP A 88 -2.16 -0.73 -0.90
N CYS A 89 -1.45 -0.50 -2.00
CA CYS A 89 -1.91 -0.67 -3.37
C CYS A 89 -1.35 -1.94 -4.02
N CYS A 90 -0.90 -2.91 -3.22
CA CYS A 90 -0.33 -4.15 -3.75
C CYS A 90 -1.29 -4.91 -4.68
N GLN A 91 -2.60 -4.62 -4.60
CA GLN A 91 -3.65 -5.21 -5.43
C GLN A 91 -4.38 -4.22 -6.35
N THR A 92 -4.01 -2.93 -6.37
CA THR A 92 -4.70 -1.87 -7.13
C THR A 92 -3.81 -1.15 -8.15
N HIS A 93 -2.99 -1.92 -8.87
CA HIS A 93 -2.14 -1.34 -9.92
C HIS A 93 -2.99 -0.71 -11.02
N ALA A 94 -2.63 0.52 -11.42
CA ALA A 94 -3.34 1.33 -12.41
C ALA A 94 -4.85 1.57 -12.12
N THR A 95 -5.33 1.24 -10.92
CA THR A 95 -6.71 1.52 -10.50
C THR A 95 -6.89 3.02 -10.27
N LYS A 96 -8.01 3.57 -10.75
CA LYS A 96 -8.40 4.96 -10.51
C LYS A 96 -9.55 5.05 -9.52
N TYR A 97 -9.41 5.94 -8.54
CA TYR A 97 -10.50 6.41 -7.69
C TYR A 97 -10.80 7.86 -8.07
N LYS A 98 -12.05 8.16 -8.46
CA LYS A 98 -12.50 9.51 -8.87
C LYS A 98 -11.54 10.23 -9.84
N GLY A 99 -10.98 9.49 -10.81
CA GLY A 99 -10.10 10.02 -11.86
C GLY A 99 -8.60 10.09 -11.52
N ARG A 100 -8.22 9.89 -10.25
CA ARG A 100 -6.83 9.87 -9.78
C ARG A 100 -6.39 8.44 -9.44
N TYR A 101 -5.11 8.12 -9.65
CA TYR A 101 -4.61 6.77 -9.39
C TYR A 101 -4.52 6.48 -7.89
N ALA A 102 -4.94 5.26 -7.49
CA ALA A 102 -4.73 4.77 -6.13
C ALA A 102 -3.23 4.79 -5.78
N GLY A 103 -2.92 5.00 -4.51
CA GLY A 103 -1.56 5.15 -4.01
C GLY A 103 -1.04 6.59 -4.02
N THR A 104 -1.80 7.51 -4.62
CA THR A 104 -1.37 8.90 -4.73
C THR A 104 -2.07 9.84 -3.78
N PHE A 105 -3.09 9.41 -3.04
CA PHE A 105 -3.92 10.25 -2.17
C PHE A 105 -3.32 10.47 -0.78
N GLY A 106 -2.72 9.42 -0.21
CA GLY A 106 -2.04 9.47 1.07
C GLY A 106 -0.64 10.07 0.97
N HIS A 107 0.10 9.95 2.08
CA HIS A 107 1.49 10.41 2.13
C HIS A 107 2.42 9.47 1.34
N MET A 108 2.05 8.19 1.27
CA MET A 108 2.78 7.15 0.56
C MET A 108 1.82 6.11 -0.04
N GLY A 109 2.18 5.55 -1.20
CA GLY A 109 1.51 4.39 -1.80
C GLY A 109 2.49 3.25 -2.01
N CYS A 110 2.11 2.03 -1.61
CA CYS A 110 2.95 0.84 -1.67
C CYS A 110 2.41 -0.16 -2.70
N PHE A 111 3.29 -0.74 -3.50
CA PHE A 111 2.95 -1.69 -4.56
C PHE A 111 3.83 -2.93 -4.44
N SER A 112 3.26 -4.08 -4.77
CA SER A 112 3.95 -5.36 -4.82
C SER A 112 4.11 -5.80 -6.26
N PHE A 113 5.28 -6.33 -6.59
CA PHE A 113 5.58 -6.95 -7.89
C PHE A 113 5.82 -8.46 -7.75
N GLN A 114 5.26 -9.06 -6.70
CA GLN A 114 5.25 -10.51 -6.54
C GLN A 114 4.56 -11.17 -7.75
N GLN A 115 4.97 -12.39 -8.09
CA GLN A 115 4.54 -13.16 -9.26
C GLN A 115 3.04 -13.11 -9.60
N SER A 116 2.15 -13.08 -8.61
CA SER A 116 0.70 -13.10 -8.80
C SER A 116 0.05 -11.74 -9.04
N LYS A 117 0.80 -10.63 -8.89
CA LYS A 117 0.26 -9.27 -9.00
C LYS A 117 -0.05 -8.89 -10.45
N HIS A 118 -0.64 -7.72 -10.65
CA HIS A 118 -1.05 -7.21 -11.96
C HIS A 118 0.14 -7.03 -12.93
N MET A 119 1.30 -6.70 -12.36
CA MET A 119 2.60 -6.80 -13.00
C MET A 119 3.57 -7.48 -12.03
N THR A 120 4.66 -8.04 -12.54
CA THR A 120 5.63 -8.75 -11.70
C THR A 120 7.07 -8.43 -12.04
N THR A 121 7.95 -8.61 -11.06
CA THR A 121 9.41 -8.67 -11.25
C THR A 121 9.97 -10.01 -10.73
N GLY A 122 9.14 -11.05 -10.70
CA GLY A 122 9.35 -12.26 -9.88
C GLY A 122 8.96 -11.97 -8.44
N ASP A 123 9.83 -11.22 -7.75
CA ASP A 123 9.56 -10.57 -6.47
C ASP A 123 10.03 -9.12 -6.53
N GLY A 124 9.38 -8.25 -5.75
CA GLY A 124 9.73 -6.84 -5.69
C GLY A 124 8.60 -5.99 -5.14
N GLY A 125 8.87 -4.70 -5.05
CA GLY A 125 7.88 -3.71 -4.65
C GLY A 125 8.34 -2.30 -4.98
N MET A 126 7.43 -1.36 -4.78
CA MET A 126 7.66 0.06 -5.03
C MET A 126 6.90 0.88 -4.00
N ILE A 127 7.50 1.99 -3.58
CA ILE A 127 6.83 3.02 -2.80
C ILE A 127 6.82 4.29 -3.64
N LEU A 128 5.69 4.97 -3.68
CA LEU A 128 5.59 6.34 -4.20
C LEU A 128 5.21 7.32 -3.11
N THR A 129 5.70 8.54 -3.26
CA THR A 129 5.40 9.70 -2.42
C THR A 129 5.64 10.97 -3.23
N ASN A 130 4.94 12.04 -2.87
CA ASN A 130 5.20 13.38 -3.41
C ASN A 130 6.08 14.22 -2.48
N ASP A 131 6.43 13.70 -1.30
CA ASP A 131 7.25 14.40 -0.32
C ASP A 131 8.73 14.06 -0.50
N GLN A 132 9.53 15.09 -0.81
CA GLN A 132 10.95 14.93 -1.14
C GLN A 132 11.75 14.37 0.04
N ASP A 133 11.45 14.80 1.27
CA ASP A 133 12.17 14.36 2.46
C ASP A 133 11.85 12.89 2.78
N THR A 134 10.58 12.49 2.61
CA THR A 134 10.16 11.09 2.69
C THR A 134 10.85 10.26 1.61
N TYR A 135 10.91 10.73 0.36
CA TYR A 135 11.61 10.04 -0.72
C TYR A 135 13.09 9.79 -0.38
N ILE A 136 13.81 10.82 0.10
CA ILE A 136 15.23 10.69 0.49
C ILE A 136 15.37 9.64 1.58
N ARG A 137 14.56 9.70 2.63
CA ARG A 137 14.62 8.73 3.74
C ARG A 137 14.32 7.31 3.28
N LEU A 138 13.30 7.11 2.42
CA LEU A 138 12.95 5.78 1.88
C LEU A 138 14.09 5.20 1.03
N LYS A 139 14.72 6.02 0.18
CA LYS A 139 15.87 5.61 -0.62
C LYS A 139 17.03 5.14 0.25
N LEU A 140 17.39 5.92 1.27
CA LEU A 140 18.42 5.55 2.24
C LEU A 140 18.04 4.25 2.97
N PHE A 141 16.80 4.13 3.46
CA PHE A 141 16.34 2.93 4.17
C PHE A 141 16.39 1.67 3.30
N SER A 142 16.16 1.79 1.99
CA SER A 142 16.27 0.66 1.05
C SER A 142 17.71 0.18 0.84
N ASP A 143 18.70 1.01 1.14
CA ASP A 143 20.12 0.77 0.86
C ASP A 143 20.99 0.96 2.10
N LYS A 144 20.62 0.31 3.21
CA LYS A 144 21.40 0.27 4.45
C LYS A 144 21.73 1.65 5.03
N GLY A 145 20.95 2.68 4.72
CA GLY A 145 21.18 4.05 5.16
C GLY A 145 22.34 4.75 4.45
N TRP A 146 22.83 4.20 3.33
CA TRP A 146 24.00 4.76 2.63
C TRP A 146 23.64 6.00 1.81
N ASP A 147 24.21 7.15 2.19
CA ASP A 147 24.03 8.41 1.47
C ASP A 147 25.07 8.59 0.36
N TYR A 148 24.61 8.54 -0.90
CA TYR A 148 25.43 8.73 -2.09
C TYR A 148 25.78 10.19 -2.38
N GLN A 149 25.16 11.17 -1.71
CA GLN A 149 25.50 12.58 -1.89
C GLN A 149 26.89 12.91 -1.33
N TYR A 150 27.35 12.11 -0.37
CA TYR A 150 28.73 12.14 0.10
C TYR A 150 29.58 11.19 -0.75
N MET A 151 30.30 11.73 -1.75
CA MET A 151 31.28 10.97 -2.55
C MET A 151 32.58 10.64 -1.78
N GLY A 152 32.53 10.66 -0.44
CA GLY A 152 33.64 10.38 0.48
C GLY A 152 33.60 8.97 1.03
N GLU A 153 33.95 8.80 2.31
CA GLU A 153 33.84 7.52 3.01
C GLU A 153 32.38 7.03 3.05
N ARG A 154 32.19 5.71 3.04
CA ARG A 154 30.85 5.11 3.17
C ARG A 154 30.30 5.39 4.56
N ASP A 155 29.44 6.40 4.67
CA ASP A 155 28.70 6.70 5.88
C ASP A 155 27.26 6.16 5.81
N HIS A 156 26.79 5.63 6.93
CA HIS A 156 25.48 4.98 7.08
C HIS A 156 24.65 5.79 8.07
N ALA A 157 23.67 6.54 7.56
CA ALA A 157 22.95 7.57 8.34
C ALA A 157 22.12 6.99 9.50
N PHE A 158 21.60 5.77 9.35
CA PHE A 158 20.81 5.06 10.38
C PHE A 158 20.74 3.57 10.06
N LEU A 159 20.32 2.76 11.05
CA LEU A 159 20.08 1.33 10.88
C LEU A 159 18.99 1.09 9.83
N ALA A 160 19.35 0.37 8.77
CA ALA A 160 18.44 0.08 7.67
C ALA A 160 18.81 -1.26 6.99
N PRO A 161 17.82 -1.97 6.43
CA PRO A 161 18.05 -3.20 5.70
C PRO A 161 18.63 -2.96 4.31
N ASN A 162 18.87 -4.05 3.58
CA ASN A 162 19.13 -4.01 2.14
C ASN A 162 17.89 -4.52 1.40
N TYR A 163 17.07 -3.60 0.88
CA TYR A 163 15.88 -3.85 0.07
C TYR A 163 16.07 -3.44 -1.40
N ARG A 164 17.31 -3.29 -1.86
CA ARG A 164 17.59 -2.92 -3.25
C ARG A 164 16.98 -3.93 -4.22
N MET A 165 16.23 -3.41 -5.19
CA MET A 165 15.84 -4.17 -6.38
C MET A 165 17.07 -4.40 -7.27
N THR A 166 17.17 -5.57 -7.87
CA THR A 166 18.23 -5.89 -8.84
C THR A 166 17.91 -5.36 -10.23
N GLU A 167 18.94 -5.14 -11.05
CA GLU A 167 18.79 -4.74 -12.46
C GLU A 167 17.93 -5.73 -13.26
N MET A 168 18.04 -7.03 -12.98
CA MET A 168 17.23 -8.06 -13.63
C MET A 168 15.75 -7.92 -13.28
N GLN A 169 15.41 -7.65 -12.02
CA GLN A 169 14.03 -7.34 -11.61
C GLN A 169 13.54 -6.06 -12.28
N GLY A 170 14.38 -5.01 -12.34
CA GLY A 170 14.07 -3.76 -13.02
C GLY A 170 13.77 -3.95 -14.52
N ALA A 171 14.56 -4.76 -15.22
CA ALA A 171 14.35 -5.07 -16.64
C ALA A 171 13.02 -5.79 -16.89
N VAL A 172 12.65 -6.75 -16.04
CA VAL A 172 11.34 -7.41 -16.11
C VAL A 172 10.22 -6.41 -15.81
N GLY A 173 10.39 -5.57 -14.80
CA GLY A 173 9.42 -4.56 -14.40
C GLY A 173 9.12 -3.56 -15.52
N LEU A 174 10.15 -3.10 -16.24
CA LEU A 174 10.00 -2.19 -17.37
C LEU A 174 9.13 -2.82 -18.48
N ALA A 175 9.42 -4.05 -18.89
CA ALA A 175 8.65 -4.77 -19.90
C ALA A 175 7.22 -5.12 -19.46
N GLN A 176 6.99 -5.27 -18.15
CA GLN A 176 5.66 -5.52 -17.59
C GLN A 176 4.84 -4.22 -17.47
N LEU A 177 5.48 -3.09 -17.14
CA LEU A 177 4.82 -1.80 -17.01
C LEU A 177 4.17 -1.34 -18.31
N GLU A 178 4.80 -1.62 -19.45
CA GLU A 178 4.25 -1.35 -20.80
C GLU A 178 2.91 -2.05 -21.05
N LYS A 179 2.67 -3.19 -20.39
CA LYS A 179 1.48 -4.05 -20.56
C LYS A 179 0.43 -3.82 -19.47
N LEU A 180 0.79 -3.12 -18.40
CA LEU A 180 0.02 -3.08 -17.16
C LEU A 180 -1.41 -2.62 -17.38
N ARG A 181 -1.61 -1.55 -18.17
CA ARG A 181 -2.94 -0.99 -18.42
C ARG A 181 -3.86 -1.99 -19.12
N ASP A 182 -3.38 -2.62 -20.18
CA ASP A 182 -4.14 -3.63 -20.92
C ASP A 182 -4.49 -4.84 -20.05
N VAL A 183 -3.54 -5.28 -19.20
CA VAL A 183 -3.78 -6.37 -18.23
C VAL A 183 -4.89 -6.00 -17.25
N VAL A 184 -4.85 -4.79 -16.71
CA VAL A 184 -5.86 -4.28 -15.76
C VAL A 184 -7.22 -4.13 -16.44
N GLU A 185 -7.28 -3.53 -17.63
CA GLU A 185 -8.51 -3.39 -18.40
C GLU A 185 -9.14 -4.74 -18.75
N ARG A 186 -8.31 -5.73 -19.13
CA ARG A 186 -8.78 -7.10 -19.39
C ARG A 186 -9.35 -7.75 -18.14
N ARG A 187 -8.71 -7.59 -16.98
CA ARG A 187 -9.21 -8.10 -15.69
C ARG A 187 -10.54 -7.46 -15.30
N ILE A 188 -10.67 -6.15 -15.47
CA ILE A 188 -11.93 -5.42 -15.22
C ILE A 188 -13.05 -5.95 -16.12
N ALA A 189 -12.78 -6.12 -17.42
CA ALA A 189 -13.78 -6.65 -18.37
C ALA A 189 -14.24 -8.07 -18.00
N LEU A 190 -13.30 -8.94 -17.60
CA LEU A 190 -13.61 -10.30 -17.16
C LEU A 190 -14.38 -10.33 -15.83
N GLY A 191 -14.00 -9.46 -14.87
CA GLY A 191 -14.71 -9.33 -13.61
C GLY A 191 -16.17 -8.91 -13.81
N ARG A 192 -16.42 -7.90 -14.66
CA ARG A 192 -17.77 -7.47 -15.02
C ARG A 192 -18.58 -8.59 -15.67
N LEU A 193 -18.01 -9.29 -16.64
CA LEU A 193 -18.67 -10.41 -17.30
C LEU A 193 -19.02 -11.52 -16.29
N LEU A 194 -18.11 -11.83 -15.36
CA LEU A 194 -18.38 -12.82 -14.32
C LEU A 194 -19.55 -12.37 -13.43
N SER A 195 -19.53 -11.13 -12.96
CA SER A 195 -20.62 -10.56 -12.15
C SER A 195 -21.97 -10.61 -12.87
N GLU A 196 -22.00 -10.29 -14.17
CA GLU A 196 -23.20 -10.39 -15.00
C GLU A 196 -23.72 -11.83 -15.12
N LEU A 197 -22.83 -12.79 -15.36
CA LEU A 197 -23.21 -14.21 -15.56
C LEU A 197 -23.71 -14.90 -14.29
N ILE A 198 -23.33 -14.40 -13.11
CA ILE A 198 -23.70 -14.99 -11.81
C ILE A 198 -24.71 -14.15 -11.03
N ALA A 199 -25.19 -13.03 -11.60
CA ALA A 199 -26.05 -12.07 -10.90
C ALA A 199 -27.34 -12.70 -10.31
N ASP A 200 -27.92 -13.67 -11.01
CA ASP A 200 -29.15 -14.35 -10.59
C ASP A 200 -28.88 -15.68 -9.84
N ALA A 201 -27.63 -16.00 -9.55
CA ALA A 201 -27.27 -17.25 -8.90
C ALA A 201 -27.68 -17.23 -7.40
N PRO A 202 -28.54 -18.17 -6.94
CA PRO A 202 -29.04 -18.13 -5.56
C PRO A 202 -27.90 -18.22 -4.53
N GLY A 203 -27.86 -17.26 -3.60
CA GLY A 203 -26.88 -17.22 -2.51
C GLY A 203 -25.52 -16.63 -2.89
N VAL A 204 -25.39 -16.03 -4.07
CA VAL A 204 -24.16 -15.35 -4.53
C VAL A 204 -24.46 -13.86 -4.72
N GLU A 205 -23.66 -13.00 -4.10
CA GLU A 205 -23.71 -11.54 -4.31
C GLU A 205 -22.36 -11.09 -4.88
N PRO A 206 -22.28 -10.71 -6.16
CA PRO A 206 -21.09 -10.08 -6.73
C PRO A 206 -20.83 -8.71 -6.09
N VAL A 207 -19.55 -8.35 -5.99
CA VAL A 207 -19.04 -7.08 -5.44
C VAL A 207 -18.48 -6.20 -6.54
#